data_AF-A0A6L8UG56-F1
#
_entry.id   AF-A0A6L8UG56-F1
#
_cell.length_a   1.000
_cell.length_b   1.000
_cell.length_c   1.000
_cell.angle_alpha   90.00
_cell.angle_beta   90.00
_cell.angle_gamma   90.00
#
_symmetry.space_group_name_H-M   'P 1'
#
loop_
_entity.id
_entity.type
_entity.pdbx_description
1 polymer ?
#
loop_
_entity_poly.entity_id
_entity_poly.type
_entity_poly.pdbx_seq_one_letter_code
_entity_poly.pdbx_strand_id
1 'polypeptide(L)'
;MGLSEYYEILGCPVDSSVAEIKRTYRRKARQYHPDVNHEPGAIDKFIKLTEAYDFIIANHDKIPWGDQEFERIMDEWRKFRQERSRERARYYARSSYTRFKNSKYYKSTKILNASSVIFGFCISLLVLVYTIAGYIFRVRHPLDGIKNPSVLTFIILLIFSIVLIIVSSIYLKAYIEINRKQKRKQADGRNSP
;
A
#
# COMPACT_ATOMS: atom_id res chain seq x y z
N MET A 1 -30.02 -6.19 -23.61
CA MET A 1 -29.97 -4.76 -23.98
C MET A 1 -29.44 -4.76 -25.40
N GLY A 2 -30.27 -4.48 -26.40
CA GLY A 2 -29.88 -4.63 -27.80
C GLY A 2 -29.15 -3.41 -28.35
N LEU A 3 -28.61 -3.50 -29.57
CA LEU A 3 -27.97 -2.37 -30.24
C LEU A 3 -28.91 -1.17 -30.40
N SER A 4 -30.16 -1.42 -30.78
CA SER A 4 -31.20 -0.39 -30.93
C SER A 4 -31.40 0.43 -29.65
N GLU A 5 -31.38 -0.23 -28.50
CA GLU A 5 -31.54 0.41 -27.19
C GLU A 5 -30.40 1.40 -26.88
N TYR A 6 -29.18 1.14 -27.36
CA TYR A 6 -28.03 2.05 -27.19
C TYR A 6 -28.22 3.34 -28.00
N TYR A 7 -28.72 3.21 -29.24
CA TYR A 7 -29.06 4.35 -30.09
C TYR A 7 -30.27 5.13 -29.53
N GLU A 8 -31.27 4.45 -28.95
CA GLU A 8 -32.38 5.09 -28.25
C GLU A 8 -31.92 5.87 -27.01
N ILE A 9 -31.02 5.30 -26.21
CA ILE A 9 -30.40 5.98 -25.06
C ILE A 9 -29.68 7.26 -25.51
N LEU A 10 -28.96 7.23 -26.64
CA LEU A 10 -28.34 8.42 -27.24
C LEU A 10 -29.37 9.35 -27.89
N GLY A 11 -30.53 8.83 -28.27
CA GLY A 11 -31.62 9.55 -28.92
C GLY A 11 -31.25 9.99 -30.33
N CYS A 12 -30.61 9.08 -31.07
CA CYS A 12 -30.26 9.28 -32.46
C CYS A 12 -30.57 8.00 -33.27
N PRO A 13 -30.88 8.12 -34.57
CA PRO A 13 -31.08 6.96 -35.44
C PRO A 13 -29.87 6.01 -35.50
N VAL A 14 -30.10 4.73 -35.84
CA VAL A 14 -29.04 3.71 -35.95
C VAL A 14 -28.00 4.01 -37.04
N ASP A 15 -28.38 4.78 -38.04
CA ASP A 15 -27.56 5.26 -39.17
C ASP A 15 -26.90 6.62 -38.91
N SER A 16 -26.99 7.13 -37.67
CA SER A 16 -26.39 8.41 -37.29
C SER A 16 -24.88 8.42 -37.49
N SER A 17 -24.36 9.50 -38.06
CA SER A 17 -22.91 9.70 -38.19
C SER A 17 -22.22 9.84 -36.83
N VAL A 18 -20.92 9.51 -36.75
CA VAL A 18 -20.08 9.76 -35.57
C VAL A 18 -20.19 11.21 -35.07
N ALA A 19 -20.30 12.17 -35.98
CA ALA A 19 -20.44 13.59 -35.64
C ALA A 19 -21.77 13.89 -34.93
N GLU A 20 -22.85 13.27 -35.40
CA GLU A 20 -24.18 13.36 -34.81
C GLU A 20 -24.24 12.68 -33.44
N ILE A 21 -23.71 11.45 -33.33
CA ILE A 21 -23.60 10.71 -32.06
C ILE A 21 -22.85 11.54 -31.00
N LYS A 22 -21.73 12.15 -31.37
CA LYS A 22 -20.98 13.06 -30.47
C LYS A 22 -21.79 14.29 -30.08
N ARG A 23 -22.58 14.84 -31.01
CA ARG A 23 -23.41 16.02 -30.76
C ARG A 23 -24.55 15.70 -29.79
N THR A 24 -25.27 14.60 -30.00
CA THR A 24 -26.39 14.16 -29.14
C THR A 24 -25.90 13.77 -27.76
N TYR A 25 -24.78 13.02 -27.67
CA TYR A 25 -24.13 12.68 -26.41
C TYR A 25 -23.79 13.92 -25.59
N ARG A 26 -23.07 14.90 -26.16
CA ARG A 26 -22.70 16.14 -25.44
C ARG A 26 -23.91 16.91 -24.91
N ARG A 27 -25.01 16.91 -25.65
CA ARG A 27 -26.26 17.56 -25.23
C ARG A 27 -26.87 16.83 -24.03
N LYS A 28 -27.04 15.51 -24.12
CA LYS A 28 -27.63 14.69 -23.04
C LYS A 28 -26.71 14.60 -21.81
N ALA A 29 -25.40 14.56 -21.98
CA ALA A 29 -24.43 14.50 -20.90
C ALA A 29 -24.51 15.74 -19.99
N ARG A 30 -24.71 16.94 -20.56
CA ARG A 30 -24.96 18.16 -19.77
C ARG A 30 -26.30 18.13 -19.03
N GLN A 31 -27.31 17.48 -19.61
CA GLN A 31 -28.65 17.37 -19.02
C GLN A 31 -28.72 16.34 -17.89
N TYR A 32 -27.90 15.28 -17.95
CA TYR A 32 -27.86 14.21 -16.94
C TYR A 32 -26.64 14.29 -16.00
N HIS A 33 -25.81 15.33 -16.13
CA HIS A 33 -24.64 15.48 -15.26
C HIS A 33 -25.11 15.59 -13.79
N PRO A 34 -24.50 14.85 -12.84
CA PRO A 34 -24.94 14.83 -11.44
C PRO A 34 -24.90 16.22 -10.79
N ASP A 35 -23.97 17.09 -11.19
CA ASP A 35 -23.89 18.47 -10.69
C ASP A 35 -25.06 19.36 -11.12
N VAL A 36 -25.79 18.99 -12.19
CA VAL A 36 -26.90 19.79 -12.75
C VAL A 36 -28.25 19.10 -12.51
N ASN A 37 -28.28 17.77 -12.57
CA ASN A 37 -29.48 16.96 -12.45
C ASN A 37 -29.43 16.09 -11.19
N HIS A 38 -30.27 16.45 -10.22
CA HIS A 38 -30.36 15.82 -8.91
C HIS A 38 -31.58 14.87 -8.80
N GLU A 39 -32.24 14.54 -9.91
CA GLU A 39 -33.35 13.60 -9.89
C GLU A 39 -32.89 12.19 -9.44
N PRO A 40 -33.75 11.43 -8.74
CA PRO A 40 -33.51 10.02 -8.47
C PRO A 40 -33.23 9.26 -9.78
N GLY A 41 -32.08 8.59 -9.86
CA GLY A 41 -31.66 7.84 -11.05
C GLY A 41 -30.98 8.68 -12.15
N ALA A 42 -30.70 9.97 -11.94
CA ALA A 42 -29.92 10.77 -12.89
C ALA A 42 -28.51 10.20 -13.13
N ILE A 43 -27.86 9.71 -12.07
CA ILE A 43 -26.56 9.03 -12.13
C ILE A 43 -26.65 7.78 -13.02
N ASP A 44 -27.67 6.94 -12.84
CA ASP A 44 -27.84 5.73 -13.65
C ASP A 44 -28.10 6.04 -15.12
N LYS A 45 -28.92 7.08 -15.41
CA LYS A 45 -29.14 7.58 -16.77
C LYS A 45 -27.84 8.08 -17.40
N PHE A 46 -27.01 8.79 -16.64
CA PHE A 46 -25.71 9.29 -17.10
C PHE A 46 -24.71 8.16 -17.37
N ILE A 47 -24.67 7.14 -16.49
CA ILE A 47 -23.84 5.95 -16.67
C ILE A 47 -24.25 5.23 -17.96
N LYS A 48 -25.55 4.95 -18.14
CA LYS A 48 -26.09 4.30 -19.35
C LYS A 48 -25.81 5.10 -20.62
N LEU A 49 -25.97 6.43 -20.57
CA LEU A 49 -25.66 7.32 -21.69
C LEU A 49 -24.18 7.24 -22.09
N THR A 50 -23.28 7.27 -21.10
CA THR A 50 -21.84 7.23 -21.31
C THR A 50 -21.41 5.86 -21.84
N GLU A 51 -21.96 4.78 -21.29
CA GLU A 51 -21.74 3.42 -21.79
C GLU A 51 -22.19 3.25 -23.24
N ALA A 52 -23.38 3.77 -23.58
CA ALA A 52 -23.89 3.70 -24.94
C ALA A 52 -22.99 4.45 -25.94
N TYR A 53 -22.58 5.66 -25.56
CA TYR A 53 -21.65 6.47 -26.35
C TYR A 53 -20.29 5.77 -26.54
N ASP A 54 -19.67 5.30 -25.45
CA ASP A 54 -18.34 4.68 -25.50
C ASP A 54 -18.33 3.41 -26.36
N PHE A 55 -19.38 2.59 -26.26
CA PHE A 55 -19.51 1.39 -27.06
C PHE A 55 -19.68 1.70 -28.56
N ILE A 56 -20.62 2.58 -28.91
CA ILE A 56 -20.91 2.93 -30.30
C ILE A 56 -19.70 3.62 -30.94
N ILE A 57 -19.00 4.51 -30.24
CA ILE A 57 -17.80 5.17 -30.79
C ILE A 57 -16.65 4.18 -31.00
N ALA A 58 -16.46 3.22 -30.10
CA ALA A 58 -15.39 2.22 -30.23
C ALA A 58 -15.65 1.23 -31.39
N ASN A 59 -16.92 1.01 -31.74
CA ASN A 59 -17.33 -0.02 -32.68
C ASN A 59 -18.13 0.50 -33.89
N HIS A 60 -18.22 1.81 -34.11
CA HIS A 60 -19.07 2.42 -35.14
C HIS A 60 -18.97 1.73 -36.51
N ASP A 61 -17.75 1.40 -36.94
CA ASP A 61 -17.48 0.79 -38.25
C ASP A 61 -17.58 -0.75 -38.25
N LYS A 62 -17.68 -1.35 -37.06
CA LYS A 62 -17.61 -2.81 -36.84
C LYS A 62 -18.94 -3.43 -36.45
N ILE A 63 -19.96 -2.62 -36.12
CA ILE A 63 -21.26 -3.10 -35.67
C ILE A 63 -21.99 -3.75 -36.87
N PRO A 64 -22.20 -5.07 -36.86
CA PRO A 64 -22.98 -5.75 -37.89
C PRO A 64 -24.45 -5.86 -37.48
N TRP A 65 -25.34 -5.95 -38.47
CA TRP A 65 -26.79 -5.94 -38.29
C TRP A 65 -27.35 -7.32 -37.90
N GLY A 66 -26.93 -7.85 -36.74
CA GLY A 66 -27.42 -9.13 -36.23
C GLY A 66 -27.11 -9.37 -34.75
N ASP A 67 -28.15 -9.71 -33.97
CA ASP A 67 -28.13 -9.79 -32.51
C ASP A 67 -27.03 -10.69 -31.93
N GLN A 68 -26.69 -11.80 -32.60
CA GLN A 68 -25.66 -12.74 -32.12
C GLN A 68 -24.26 -12.13 -32.11
N GLU A 69 -23.93 -11.35 -33.14
CA GLU A 69 -22.61 -10.76 -33.29
C GLU A 69 -22.46 -9.49 -32.44
N PHE A 70 -23.57 -8.78 -32.21
CA PHE A 70 -23.63 -7.70 -31.22
C PHE A 70 -23.24 -8.20 -29.82
N GLU A 71 -23.80 -9.32 -29.35
CA GLU A 71 -23.47 -9.86 -28.03
C GLU A 71 -21.98 -10.26 -27.93
N ARG A 72 -21.39 -10.83 -28.99
CA ARG A 72 -19.96 -11.15 -29.02
C ARG A 72 -19.09 -9.91 -28.86
N ILE A 73 -19.36 -8.84 -29.63
CA ILE A 73 -18.60 -7.58 -29.58
C ILE A 73 -18.81 -6.89 -28.22
N MET A 74 -20.03 -6.92 -27.68
CA MET A 74 -20.32 -6.41 -26.35
C MET A 74 -19.53 -7.15 -25.26
N ASP A 75 -19.46 -8.48 -25.32
CA ASP A 75 -18.70 -9.28 -24.35
C ASP A 75 -17.20 -8.98 -24.42
N GLU A 76 -16.64 -8.85 -25.61
CA GLU A 76 -15.24 -8.43 -25.80
C GLU A 76 -14.99 -7.02 -25.23
N TRP A 77 -15.89 -6.08 -25.50
CA TRP A 77 -15.80 -4.71 -24.98
C TRP A 77 -15.92 -4.66 -23.44
N ARG A 78 -16.82 -5.45 -22.84
CA ARG A 78 -16.95 -5.60 -21.38
C ARG A 78 -15.67 -6.16 -20.75
N LYS A 79 -15.09 -7.21 -21.35
CA LYS A 79 -13.80 -7.78 -20.89
C LYS A 79 -12.69 -6.74 -20.95
N PHE A 80 -12.57 -6.01 -22.05
CA PHE A 80 -11.57 -4.95 -22.22
C PHE A 80 -11.71 -3.83 -21.17
N ARG A 81 -12.94 -3.34 -20.89
CA ARG A 81 -13.19 -2.36 -19.82
C ARG A 81 -12.80 -2.90 -18.44
N GLN A 82 -13.13 -4.16 -18.17
CA GLN A 82 -12.81 -4.81 -16.90
C GLN A 82 -11.29 -4.95 -16.70
N GLU A 83 -10.54 -5.32 -17.74
CA GLU A 83 -9.09 -5.41 -17.70
C GLU A 83 -8.42 -4.05 -17.44
N ARG A 84 -8.81 -2.99 -18.15
CA ARG A 84 -8.29 -1.63 -17.90
C ARG A 84 -8.58 -1.14 -16.48
N SER A 85 -9.74 -1.48 -15.91
CA SER A 85 -10.05 -1.17 -14.51
C SER A 85 -9.09 -1.89 -13.56
N ARG A 86 -8.87 -3.20 -13.80
CA ARG A 86 -7.93 -4.03 -13.03
C ARG A 86 -6.49 -3.52 -13.15
N GLU A 87 -6.05 -3.11 -14.33
CA GLU A 87 -4.70 -2.55 -14.54
C GLU A 87 -4.48 -1.25 -13.77
N ARG A 88 -5.45 -0.32 -13.80
CA ARG A 88 -5.37 0.91 -13.00
C ARG A 88 -5.31 0.60 -11.50
N ALA A 89 -6.14 -0.33 -11.02
CA ALA A 89 -6.08 -0.78 -9.63
C ALA A 89 -4.71 -1.38 -9.26
N ARG A 90 -4.14 -2.24 -10.12
CA ARG A 90 -2.78 -2.81 -9.95
C ARG A 90 -1.72 -1.71 -9.92
N TYR A 91 -1.81 -0.71 -10.79
CA TYR A 91 -0.90 0.43 -10.84
C TYR A 91 -0.93 1.24 -9.54
N TYR A 92 -2.12 1.60 -9.03
CA TYR A 92 -2.27 2.32 -7.76
C TYR A 92 -1.76 1.50 -6.56
N ALA A 93 -2.09 0.21 -6.50
CA ALA A 93 -1.63 -0.71 -5.45
C ALA A 93 -0.09 -0.82 -5.41
N ARG A 94 0.55 -0.96 -6.58
CA ARG A 94 2.01 -1.04 -6.69
C ARG A 94 2.69 0.30 -6.35
N SER A 95 2.14 1.41 -6.84
CA SER A 95 2.74 2.75 -6.69
C SER A 95 2.69 3.27 -5.25
N SER A 96 1.63 2.97 -4.50
CA SER A 96 1.52 3.35 -3.08
C SER A 96 2.64 2.70 -2.24
N TYR A 97 2.88 1.40 -2.43
CA TYR A 97 3.91 0.67 -1.69
C TYR A 97 5.34 1.05 -2.10
N THR A 98 5.62 1.22 -3.40
CA THR A 98 6.96 1.58 -3.87
C THR A 98 7.35 3.00 -3.49
N ARG A 99 6.40 3.93 -3.47
CA ARG A 99 6.61 5.31 -2.99
C ARG A 99 6.91 5.33 -1.49
N PHE A 100 6.18 4.53 -0.69
CA PHE A 100 6.42 4.41 0.75
C PHE A 100 7.82 3.87 1.07
N LYS A 101 8.25 2.75 0.47
CA LYS A 101 9.58 2.16 0.73
C LYS A 101 10.75 3.07 0.32
N ASN A 102 10.54 3.93 -0.68
CA ASN A 102 11.54 4.85 -1.19
C ASN A 102 11.54 6.19 -0.43
N SER A 103 10.56 6.43 0.44
CA SER A 103 10.49 7.64 1.27
C SER A 103 11.68 7.74 2.22
N LYS A 104 12.12 8.98 2.50
CA LYS A 104 13.16 9.28 3.50
C LYS A 104 12.80 8.67 4.87
N TYR A 105 11.52 8.73 5.23
CA TYR A 105 10.97 8.21 6.49
C TYR A 105 11.13 6.70 6.66
N TYR A 106 10.77 5.90 5.65
CA TYR A 106 10.93 4.44 5.75
C TYR A 106 12.40 4.03 5.90
N LYS A 107 13.29 4.67 5.14
CA LYS A 107 14.74 4.43 5.23
C LYS A 107 15.31 4.88 6.59
N SER A 108 14.92 6.05 7.10
CA SER A 108 15.39 6.55 8.40
C SER A 108 14.90 5.68 9.57
N THR A 109 13.64 5.26 9.57
CA THR A 109 13.10 4.38 10.62
C THR A 109 13.84 3.03 10.66
N LYS A 110 14.23 2.49 9.50
CA LYS A 110 15.04 1.28 9.43
C LYS A 110 16.42 1.45 10.07
N ILE A 111 17.06 2.59 9.85
CA ILE A 111 18.37 2.93 10.44
C ILE A 111 18.25 3.12 11.95
N LEU A 112 17.23 3.85 12.41
CA LEU A 112 16.98 4.10 13.83
C LEU A 112 16.78 2.78 14.61
N ASN A 113 16.02 1.84 14.04
CA ASN A 113 15.80 0.52 14.63
C ASN A 113 17.08 -0.34 14.70
N ALA A 114 18.02 -0.15 13.76
CA ALA A 114 19.30 -0.84 13.83
C ALA A 114 20.22 -0.21 14.88
N SER A 115 20.26 1.12 14.96
CA SER A 115 21.08 1.85 15.94
C SER A 115 20.61 1.62 17.38
N SER A 116 19.30 1.51 17.62
CA SER A 116 18.76 1.29 18.97
C SER A 116 19.19 -0.07 19.55
N VAL A 117 19.27 -1.11 18.72
CA VAL A 117 19.77 -2.44 19.14
C VAL A 117 21.24 -2.35 19.57
N ILE A 118 22.07 -1.69 18.76
CA ILE A 118 23.51 -1.52 19.06
C ILE A 118 23.69 -0.72 20.36
N PHE A 119 22.95 0.38 20.50
CA PHE A 119 23.01 1.23 21.69
C PHE A 119 22.59 0.49 22.96
N GLY A 120 21.55 -0.35 22.90
CA GLY A 120 21.12 -1.19 24.02
C GLY A 120 22.24 -2.12 24.51
N PHE A 121 22.94 -2.80 23.60
CA PHE A 121 24.09 -3.63 23.95
C PHE A 121 25.25 -2.81 24.53
N CYS A 122 25.58 -1.67 23.93
CA CYS A 122 26.64 -0.78 24.43
C CYS A 122 26.36 -0.30 25.86
N ILE A 123 25.15 0.15 26.17
CA ILE A 123 24.75 0.54 27.52
C ILE A 123 24.87 -0.63 28.47
N SER A 124 24.34 -1.80 28.08
CA SER A 124 24.37 -2.97 28.95
C SER A 124 25.80 -3.40 29.30
N LEU A 125 26.72 -3.31 28.33
CA LEU A 125 28.14 -3.62 28.52
C LEU A 125 28.81 -2.57 29.41
N LEU A 126 28.54 -1.28 29.18
CA LEU A 126 29.08 -0.19 30.00
C LEU A 126 28.66 -0.36 31.46
N VAL A 127 27.37 -0.60 31.71
CA VAL A 127 26.83 -0.82 33.07
C VAL A 127 27.46 -2.05 33.72
N LEU A 128 27.60 -3.16 32.99
CA LEU A 128 28.23 -4.38 33.49
C LEU A 128 29.70 -4.14 33.87
N VAL A 129 30.48 -3.50 32.99
CA VAL A 129 31.89 -3.17 33.23
C VAL A 129 32.02 -2.23 34.43
N TYR A 130 31.22 -1.16 34.49
CA TYR A 130 31.23 -0.22 35.61
C TYR A 130 30.87 -0.91 36.92
N THR A 131 29.89 -1.82 36.93
CA THR A 131 29.48 -2.56 38.13
C THR A 131 30.61 -3.46 38.64
N ILE A 132 31.26 -4.22 37.76
CA ILE A 132 32.37 -5.12 38.12
C ILE A 132 33.61 -4.34 38.53
N ALA A 133 34.07 -3.43 37.68
CA ALA A 133 35.28 -2.64 37.91
C ALA A 133 35.12 -1.72 39.13
N GLY A 134 33.95 -1.08 39.27
CA GLY A 134 33.62 -0.22 40.40
C GLY A 134 33.62 -0.99 41.72
N TYR A 135 33.05 -2.20 41.75
CA TYR A 135 33.10 -3.03 42.95
C TYR A 135 34.53 -3.44 43.31
N ILE A 136 35.32 -3.90 42.33
CA ILE A 136 36.75 -4.25 42.55
C ILE A 136 37.53 -3.05 43.07
N PHE A 137 37.33 -1.88 42.47
CA PHE A 137 37.97 -0.63 42.89
C PHE A 137 37.59 -0.27 44.34
N ARG A 138 36.31 -0.37 44.70
CA ARG A 138 35.79 -0.05 46.05
C ARG A 138 36.21 -1.10 47.10
N VAL A 139 36.55 -2.33 46.71
CA VAL A 139 37.22 -3.30 47.60
C VAL A 139 38.68 -2.92 47.84
N ARG A 140 39.39 -2.45 46.81
CA ARG A 140 40.81 -2.05 46.91
C ARG A 140 41.02 -0.71 47.62
N HIS A 141 40.07 0.20 47.52
CA HIS A 141 40.12 1.55 48.08
C HIS A 141 38.92 1.78 49.02
N PRO A 142 39.00 1.33 50.29
CA PRO A 142 37.95 1.57 51.27
C PRO A 142 37.84 3.06 51.61
N LEU A 143 36.61 3.52 51.87
CA LEU A 143 36.35 4.89 52.30
C LEU A 143 36.42 4.98 53.83
N ASP A 144 36.82 6.14 54.34
CA ASP A 144 36.86 6.39 55.78
C ASP A 144 35.48 6.16 56.42
N GLY A 145 35.46 5.36 57.48
CA GLY A 145 34.23 4.95 58.17
C GLY A 145 33.46 3.79 57.53
N ILE A 146 33.76 3.39 56.28
CA ILE A 146 33.10 2.24 55.63
C ILE A 146 34.15 1.39 54.91
N LYS A 147 34.67 0.36 55.59
CA LYS A 147 35.67 -0.56 55.01
C LYS A 147 35.12 -1.33 53.80
N ASN A 148 34.04 -2.09 53.97
CA ASN A 148 33.53 -2.97 52.91
C ASN A 148 32.52 -2.25 51.99
N PRO A 149 32.52 -2.47 50.65
CA PRO A 149 31.39 -2.09 49.79
C PRO A 149 30.16 -2.97 50.05
N SER A 150 28.98 -2.47 49.64
CA SER A 150 27.73 -3.21 49.79
C SER A 150 27.58 -4.30 48.72
N VAL A 151 27.68 -5.56 49.14
CA VAL A 151 27.45 -6.74 48.28
C VAL A 151 26.04 -6.75 47.69
N LEU A 152 25.05 -6.32 48.47
CA LEU A 152 23.66 -6.25 48.01
C LEU A 152 23.51 -5.28 46.84
N THR A 153 24.13 -4.10 46.91
CA THR A 153 24.09 -3.13 45.80
C THR A 153 24.76 -3.69 44.54
N PHE A 154 25.87 -4.42 44.71
CA PHE A 154 26.55 -5.07 43.59
C PHE A 154 25.67 -6.13 42.91
N ILE A 155 25.01 -6.98 43.69
CA ILE A 155 24.12 -8.02 43.16
C ILE A 155 22.94 -7.39 42.40
N ILE A 156 22.31 -6.34 42.95
CA ILE A 156 21.19 -5.65 42.28
C ILE A 156 21.64 -5.05 40.94
N LEU A 157 22.79 -4.38 40.90
CA LEU A 157 23.32 -3.79 39.66
C LEU A 157 23.73 -4.85 38.64
N LEU A 158 24.24 -6.00 39.09
CA LEU A 158 24.58 -7.13 38.23
C LEU A 158 23.32 -7.75 37.60
N ILE A 159 22.27 -7.97 38.40
CA ILE A 159 20.98 -8.46 37.89
C ILE A 159 20.40 -7.45 36.88
N PHE A 160 20.46 -6.16 37.20
CA PHE A 160 19.99 -5.11 36.30
C PHE A 160 20.74 -5.13 34.96
N SER A 161 22.07 -5.29 34.95
CA SER A 161 22.82 -5.37 33.69
C SER A 161 22.45 -6.62 32.89
N ILE A 162 22.23 -7.77 33.55
CA ILE A 162 21.80 -9.02 32.89
C ILE A 162 20.42 -8.82 32.24
N VAL A 163 19.48 -8.17 32.93
CA VAL A 163 18.15 -7.85 32.38
C VAL A 163 18.28 -6.98 31.13
N LEU A 164 19.14 -5.95 31.13
CA LEU A 164 19.37 -5.11 29.95
C LEU A 164 19.93 -5.90 28.76
N ILE A 165 20.83 -6.86 29.00
CA ILE A 165 21.36 -7.76 27.96
C ILE A 165 20.25 -8.65 27.39
N ILE A 166 19.39 -9.20 28.25
CA ILE A 166 18.26 -10.06 27.82
C ILE A 166 17.29 -9.27 26.95
N VAL A 167 16.89 -8.06 27.39
CA VAL A 167 15.99 -7.18 26.62
C VAL A 167 16.62 -6.85 25.26
N SER A 168 17.89 -6.44 25.23
CA SER A 168 18.62 -6.14 23.99
C SER A 168 18.68 -7.35 23.05
N SER A 169 18.82 -8.56 23.59
CA SER A 169 18.82 -9.81 22.84
C SER A 169 17.45 -10.14 22.23
N ILE A 170 16.35 -9.87 22.93
CA ILE A 170 14.99 -10.02 22.41
C ILE A 170 14.78 -9.05 21.22
N TYR A 171 15.17 -7.79 21.38
CA TYR A 171 15.10 -6.79 20.30
C TYR A 171 15.93 -7.18 19.08
N LEU A 172 17.14 -7.72 19.30
CA LEU A 172 17.98 -8.23 18.20
C LEU A 172 17.32 -9.38 17.45
N LYS A 173 16.73 -10.36 18.15
CA LYS A 173 16.00 -11.47 17.52
C LYS A 173 14.84 -10.94 16.66
N ALA A 174 14.05 -9.99 17.19
CA ALA A 174 12.96 -9.37 16.45
C ALA A 174 13.47 -8.64 15.19
N TYR A 175 14.57 -7.88 15.31
CA TYR A 175 15.20 -7.18 14.18
C TYR A 175 15.68 -8.14 13.09
N ILE A 176 16.34 -9.25 13.46
CA ILE A 176 16.81 -10.28 12.52
C ILE A 176 15.62 -10.93 11.80
N GLU A 177 14.56 -11.28 12.52
CA GLU A 177 13.38 -11.94 11.94
C GLU A 177 12.67 -11.07 10.91
N ILE A 178 12.48 -9.78 11.22
CA ILE A 178 11.91 -8.80 10.29
C ILE A 178 12.77 -8.71 9.01
N ASN A 179 14.09 -8.63 9.15
CA ASN A 179 15.00 -8.55 8.01
C ASN A 179 15.04 -9.86 7.19
N ARG A 180 14.95 -11.03 7.83
CA ARG A 180 14.86 -12.33 7.13
C ARG A 180 13.58 -12.44 6.29
N LYS A 181 12.42 -12.09 6.88
CA LYS A 181 11.14 -12.08 6.14
C LYS A 181 11.18 -11.13 4.94
N GLN A 182 11.82 -9.98 5.07
CA GLN A 182 11.99 -9.05 3.96
C GLN A 182 12.89 -9.59 2.84
N LYS A 183 14.02 -10.25 3.18
CA LYS A 183 14.89 -10.90 2.18
C LYS A 183 14.16 -12.02 1.42
N ARG A 184 13.37 -12.86 2.12
CA ARG A 184 12.55 -13.90 1.50
C ARG A 184 11.54 -13.34 0.50
N LYS A 185 10.77 -12.32 0.92
CA LYS A 185 9.81 -11.64 0.02
C LYS A 185 10.47 -10.99 -1.21
N GLN A 186 11.70 -10.50 -1.08
CA GLN A 186 12.46 -9.95 -2.21
C GLN A 186 12.99 -11.03 -3.16
N ALA A 187 13.36 -12.21 -2.64
CA ALA A 187 13.77 -13.35 -3.45
C ALA A 187 12.58 -13.94 -4.22
N ASP A 188 11.45 -14.14 -3.54
CA ASP A 188 10.23 -14.71 -4.15
C ASP A 188 9.64 -13.77 -5.23
N GLY A 189 9.66 -12.45 -4.98
CA GLY A 189 9.19 -11.45 -5.95
C GLY A 189 10.11 -11.23 -7.16
N ARG A 190 11.30 -11.85 -7.19
CA ARG A 190 12.24 -11.80 -8.33
C ARG A 190 12.11 -13.04 -9.23
N ASN A 191 11.39 -14.08 -8.77
CA ASN A 191 11.14 -15.34 -9.48
C ASN A 191 9.70 -15.47 -10.01
N SER A 192 8.91 -14.39 -10.04
CA SER A 192 7.61 -14.39 -10.72
C SER A 192 7.83 -14.05 -12.22
N PRO A 193 7.44 -14.94 -13.16
CA PRO A 193 7.62 -14.74 -14.60
C PRO A 193 6.88 -13.52 -15.14
#